data_AF-A0A3M3B8Y0-F1
#
_entry.id   AF-A0A3M3B8Y0-F1
#
_cell.length_a   1.000
_cell.length_b   1.000
_cell.length_c   1.000
_cell.angle_alpha   90.00
_cell.angle_beta   90.00
_cell.angle_gamma   90.00
#
_symmetry.space_group_name_H-M   'P 1'
#
loop_
_entity.id
_entity.type
_entity.pdbx_description
1 polymer ?
#
loop_
_entity_poly.entity_id
_entity_poly.type
_entity_poly.pdbx_seq_one_letter_code
_entity_poly.pdbx_strand_id
1 'polypeptide(L)'
;MNFENFFAEKTEVPSNLALLAREITKTFETLKGLPLGELRAFVEADSNQQRGECVVLVAGWTQPEDEDVIGAEARRILDLLLEEMPLKRAAALAAEITGVRKNLLYQVALEKQKG
;
A
#
# COMPACT_ATOMS: atom_id res chain seq x y z
N MET A 1 -11.90 23.45 10.79
CA MET A 1 -11.35 22.13 11.13
C MET A 1 -9.86 22.21 10.84
N ASN A 2 -8.98 22.01 11.83
CA ASN A 2 -7.53 22.17 11.60
C ASN A 2 -6.95 20.84 11.09
N PHE A 3 -6.93 20.68 9.76
CA PHE A 3 -6.43 19.46 9.10
C PHE A 3 -4.94 19.19 9.38
N GLU A 4 -4.19 20.24 9.75
CA GLU A 4 -2.78 20.17 10.17
C GLU A 4 -2.52 19.09 11.23
N ASN A 5 -3.42 18.91 12.20
CA ASN A 5 -3.17 18.00 13.32
C ASN A 5 -3.48 16.53 13.03
N PHE A 6 -4.18 16.21 11.93
CA PHE A 6 -4.49 14.82 11.58
C PHE A 6 -3.36 14.15 10.79
N PHE A 7 -2.49 14.95 10.14
CA PHE A 7 -1.45 14.47 9.24
C PHE A 7 -0.01 14.68 9.73
N ALA A 8 0.18 15.47 10.80
CA ALA A 8 1.51 15.89 11.27
C ALA A 8 2.42 14.75 11.79
N GLU A 9 1.89 13.55 12.05
CA GLU A 9 2.69 12.44 12.61
C GLU A 9 3.19 11.41 11.57
N LYS A 10 2.86 11.55 10.28
CA LYS A 10 3.34 10.59 9.25
C LYS A 10 4.12 11.30 8.14
N THR A 11 5.41 10.96 8.08
CA THR A 11 6.41 11.43 7.10
C THR A 11 6.09 11.02 5.65
N GLU A 12 5.08 10.17 5.43
CA GLU A 12 4.54 9.80 4.13
C GLU A 12 3.07 10.19 4.03
N VAL A 13 2.72 10.92 2.95
CA VAL A 13 1.33 11.22 2.62
C VAL A 13 0.67 9.90 2.18
N PRO A 14 -0.35 9.38 2.89
CA PRO A 14 -0.97 8.12 2.53
C PRO A 14 -1.59 8.19 1.13
N SER A 15 -1.29 7.23 0.26
CA SER A 15 -1.94 7.06 -1.05
C SER A 15 -3.36 6.48 -0.92
N ASN A 16 -3.77 6.11 0.29
CA ASN A 16 -5.08 5.52 0.55
C ASN A 16 -6.20 6.39 -0.02
N LEU A 17 -7.15 5.74 -0.68
CA LEU A 17 -8.38 6.39 -1.11
C LEU A 17 -9.15 6.90 0.11
N ALA A 18 -9.73 8.08 -0.02
CA ALA A 18 -10.65 8.63 0.95
C ALA A 18 -11.85 9.27 0.27
N LEU A 19 -12.98 9.31 0.95
CA LEU A 19 -14.22 9.96 0.52
C LEU A 19 -14.58 11.07 1.49
N LEU A 20 -14.65 12.30 0.99
CA LEU A 20 -15.31 13.41 1.67
C LEU A 20 -16.80 13.36 1.35
N ALA A 21 -17.62 13.30 2.39
CA ALA A 21 -19.07 13.44 2.36
C ALA A 21 -19.47 14.67 3.17
N ARG A 22 -19.78 15.78 2.48
CA ARG A 22 -20.10 17.08 3.09
C ARG A 22 -21.58 17.39 2.92
N GLU A 23 -22.22 17.85 3.99
CA GLU A 23 -23.60 18.35 4.00
C GLU A 23 -24.61 17.41 3.34
N ILE A 24 -24.49 16.10 3.60
CA ILE A 24 -25.34 15.05 3.02
C ILE A 24 -26.82 15.34 3.30
N THR A 25 -27.67 15.16 2.29
CA THR A 25 -29.11 15.52 2.28
C THR A 25 -29.42 17.02 2.11
N LYS A 26 -28.43 17.92 2.06
CA LYS A 26 -28.63 19.35 1.80
C LYS A 26 -28.45 19.68 0.31
N THR A 27 -28.98 20.82 -0.13
CA THR A 27 -28.94 21.28 -1.53
C THR A 27 -27.52 21.38 -2.10
N PHE A 28 -26.52 21.62 -1.26
CA PHE A 28 -25.13 21.78 -1.64
C PHE A 28 -24.24 20.68 -1.06
N GLU A 29 -24.72 19.44 -1.11
CA GLU A 29 -23.94 18.27 -0.69
C GLU A 29 -22.71 18.06 -1.59
N THR A 30 -21.69 17.39 -1.06
CA THR A 30 -20.47 17.07 -1.80
C THR A 30 -19.99 15.67 -1.45
N LEU A 31 -19.90 14.80 -2.46
CA LEU A 31 -19.29 13.47 -2.36
C LEU A 31 -18.05 13.43 -3.27
N LYS A 32 -16.86 13.40 -2.69
CA LYS A 32 -15.60 13.43 -3.44
C LYS A 32 -14.64 12.35 -2.97
N GLY A 33 -14.43 11.34 -3.82
CA GLY A 33 -13.47 10.27 -3.61
C GLY A 33 -12.15 10.56 -4.32
N LEU A 34 -11.03 10.59 -3.60
CA LEU A 34 -9.68 10.82 -4.12
C LEU A 34 -8.63 10.15 -3.22
N PRO A 35 -7.39 9.91 -3.70
CA PRO A 35 -6.26 9.68 -2.81
C PRO A 35 -6.19 10.78 -1.76
N LEU A 36 -5.87 10.42 -0.52
CA LEU A 36 -5.99 11.33 0.63
C LEU A 36 -5.21 12.64 0.45
N GLY A 37 -4.02 12.58 -0.16
CA GLY A 37 -3.24 13.76 -0.51
C GLY A 37 -3.92 14.70 -1.52
N GLU A 38 -4.56 14.15 -2.54
CA GLU A 38 -5.32 14.93 -3.53
C GLU A 38 -6.62 15.47 -2.92
N LEU A 39 -7.25 14.71 -2.02
CA LEU A 39 -8.44 15.15 -1.31
C LEU A 39 -8.16 16.38 -0.43
N ARG A 40 -6.99 16.41 0.23
CA ARG A 40 -6.51 17.59 0.95
C ARG A 40 -6.39 18.79 0.01
N ALA A 41 -5.69 18.65 -1.11
CA ALA A 41 -5.52 19.73 -2.08
C ALA A 41 -6.86 20.25 -2.62
N PHE A 42 -7.84 19.35 -2.85
CA PHE A 42 -9.19 19.72 -3.24
C PHE A 42 -9.90 20.60 -2.19
N VAL A 43 -9.78 20.26 -0.90
CA VAL A 43 -10.39 21.03 0.20
C VAL A 43 -9.68 22.36 0.42
N GLU A 44 -8.35 22.40 0.29
CA GLU A 44 -7.56 23.63 0.44
C GLU A 44 -7.82 24.64 -0.68
N ALA A 45 -8.09 24.16 -1.89
CA ALA A 45 -8.32 25.01 -3.07
C ALA A 45 -9.66 25.78 -3.03
N ASP A 46 -10.65 25.36 -2.22
CA ASP A 46 -11.95 26.01 -2.12
C ASP A 46 -12.45 26.11 -0.66
N SER A 47 -12.49 27.34 -0.16
CA SER A 47 -12.98 27.65 1.19
C SER A 47 -14.40 27.16 1.49
N ASN A 48 -15.26 26.98 0.47
CA ASN A 48 -16.59 26.41 0.68
C ASN A 48 -16.55 24.94 1.09
N GLN A 49 -15.52 24.20 0.68
CA GLN A 49 -15.33 22.79 1.05
C GLN A 49 -14.87 22.62 2.51
N GLN A 50 -14.46 23.70 3.16
CA GLN A 50 -14.00 23.70 4.55
C GLN A 50 -15.11 24.05 5.55
N ARG A 51 -16.34 24.27 5.05
CA ARG A 51 -17.48 24.73 5.84
C ARG A 51 -18.57 23.68 5.94
N GLY A 52 -19.26 23.69 7.08
CA GLY A 52 -20.40 22.82 7.32
C GLY A 52 -20.02 21.50 7.98
N GLU A 53 -20.99 20.60 8.04
CA GLU A 53 -20.80 19.25 8.57
C GLU A 53 -20.23 18.31 7.50
N CYS A 54 -19.31 17.45 7.89
CA CYS A 54 -18.74 16.45 6.98
C CYS A 54 -18.36 15.15 7.69
N VAL A 55 -18.34 14.08 6.90
CA VAL A 55 -17.79 12.78 7.23
C VAL A 55 -16.64 12.49 6.27
N VAL A 56 -15.52 12.00 6.79
CA VAL A 56 -14.39 11.53 5.99
C VAL A 56 -14.24 10.04 6.20
N LEU A 57 -14.44 9.26 5.13
CA LEU A 57 -14.18 7.83 5.12
C LEU A 57 -12.79 7.60 4.55
N VAL A 58 -11.92 6.93 5.30
CA VAL A 58 -10.55 6.64 4.86
C VAL A 58 -10.43 5.14 4.64
N ALA A 59 -9.96 4.74 3.46
CA ALA A 59 -9.67 3.35 3.20
C ALA A 59 -8.61 2.85 4.19
N GLY A 60 -8.83 1.62 4.69
CA GLY A 60 -7.87 0.95 5.54
C GLY A 60 -6.49 0.94 4.90
N TRP A 61 -5.46 1.08 5.71
CA TRP A 61 -4.10 0.94 5.21
C TRP A 61 -3.87 -0.51 4.81
N THR A 62 -3.58 -0.71 3.53
CA THR A 62 -3.00 -1.96 3.04
C THR A 62 -1.52 -1.69 2.85
N GLN A 63 -0.68 -2.61 3.31
CA GLN A 63 0.74 -2.54 2.99
C GLN A 63 0.86 -2.39 1.47
N PRO A 64 1.61 -1.39 0.97
CA PRO A 64 1.91 -1.32 -0.45
C PRO A 64 2.38 -2.71 -0.87
N GLU A 65 1.76 -3.27 -1.92
CA GLU A 65 2.39 -4.38 -2.62
C GLU A 65 3.68 -3.78 -3.18
N ASP A 66 4.76 -3.88 -2.40
CA ASP A 66 6.08 -3.61 -2.91
C ASP A 66 6.21 -4.39 -4.22
N GLU A 67 6.83 -3.80 -5.24
CA GLU A 67 7.22 -4.45 -6.50
C GLU A 67 8.10 -5.71 -6.28
N ASP A 68 8.33 -6.12 -5.03
CA ASP A 68 8.89 -7.40 -4.67
C ASP A 68 7.84 -8.50 -4.86
N VAL A 69 7.68 -8.93 -6.12
CA VAL A 69 6.80 -10.00 -6.59
C VAL A 69 6.87 -11.29 -5.74
N ILE A 70 7.96 -11.46 -4.98
CA ILE A 70 8.21 -12.61 -4.11
C ILE A 70 7.86 -12.30 -2.64
N GLY A 71 8.01 -11.05 -2.19
CA GLY A 71 7.81 -10.63 -0.80
C GLY A 71 8.97 -11.03 0.12
N ALA A 72 9.17 -10.25 1.19
CA ALA A 72 10.31 -10.38 2.11
C ALA A 72 10.42 -11.76 2.77
N GLU A 73 9.30 -12.35 3.20
CA GLU A 73 9.31 -13.67 3.86
C GLU A 73 9.69 -14.80 2.90
N ALA A 74 9.19 -14.78 1.66
CA ALA A 74 9.57 -15.80 0.70
C ALA A 74 11.04 -15.66 0.27
N ARG A 75 11.58 -14.44 0.24
CA ARG A 75 13.02 -14.20 0.06
C ARG A 75 13.84 -14.78 1.20
N ARG A 76 13.44 -14.53 2.45
CA ARG A 76 14.09 -15.06 3.66
C ARG A 76 14.09 -16.60 3.67
N ILE A 77 12.95 -17.22 3.35
CA ILE A 77 12.83 -18.68 3.26
C ILE A 77 13.73 -19.22 2.14
N LEU A 78 13.71 -18.60 0.96
CA LEU A 78 14.56 -19.02 -0.16
C LEU A 78 16.06 -18.96 0.21
N ASP A 79 16.49 -17.90 0.91
CA ASP A 79 17.88 -17.72 1.32
C ASP A 79 18.33 -18.82 2.29
N LEU A 80 17.54 -19.11 3.33
CA LEU A 80 17.83 -20.20 4.27
C LEU A 80 17.88 -21.56 3.58
N LEU A 81 17.03 -21.80 2.59
CA LEU A 81 17.03 -23.06 1.86
C LEU A 81 18.25 -23.18 0.92
N LEU A 82 18.72 -22.07 0.34
CA LEU A 82 19.89 -22.08 -0.54
C LEU A 82 21.19 -22.41 0.21
N GLU A 83 21.25 -22.17 1.51
CA GLU A 83 22.39 -22.57 2.36
C GLU A 83 22.47 -24.10 2.53
N GLU A 84 21.32 -24.79 2.50
CA GLU A 84 21.20 -26.21 2.86
C GLU A 84 21.04 -27.15 1.66
N MET A 85 20.61 -26.63 0.49
CA MET A 85 20.31 -27.48 -0.67
C MET A 85 20.53 -26.80 -2.03
N PRO A 86 20.68 -27.60 -3.12
CA PRO A 86 20.84 -27.04 -4.45
C PRO A 86 19.67 -26.16 -4.89
N LEU A 87 19.97 -25.10 -5.64
CA LEU A 87 19.04 -24.06 -6.10
C LEU A 87 17.69 -24.60 -6.59
N LYS A 88 17.70 -25.63 -7.45
CA LYS A 88 16.49 -26.22 -8.01
C LYS A 88 15.56 -26.79 -6.94
N ARG A 89 16.11 -27.35 -5.87
CA ARG A 89 15.37 -27.92 -4.74
C ARG A 89 14.91 -26.81 -3.79
N ALA A 90 15.77 -25.84 -3.49
CA ALA A 90 15.44 -24.68 -2.68
C ALA A 90 14.25 -23.89 -3.27
N ALA A 91 14.30 -23.56 -4.57
CA ALA A 91 13.22 -22.84 -5.25
C ALA A 91 11.89 -23.61 -5.31
N ALA A 92 11.95 -24.95 -5.42
CA ALA A 92 10.75 -25.77 -5.41
C ALA A 92 10.09 -25.81 -4.02
N LEU A 93 10.90 -26.01 -2.97
CA LEU A 93 10.40 -26.08 -1.60
C LEU A 93 9.93 -24.71 -1.09
N ALA A 94 10.64 -23.63 -1.44
CA ALA A 94 10.20 -22.26 -1.15
C ALA A 94 8.84 -21.96 -1.79
N ALA A 95 8.59 -22.44 -3.02
CA ALA A 95 7.30 -22.27 -3.68
C ALA A 95 6.17 -23.01 -2.96
N GLU A 96 6.44 -24.23 -2.48
CA GLU A 96 5.46 -25.01 -1.70
C GLU A 96 5.13 -24.35 -0.35
N ILE A 97 6.11 -23.73 0.32
CA ILE A 97 5.91 -23.06 1.62
C ILE A 97 5.19 -21.72 1.46
N THR A 98 5.55 -20.95 0.43
CA THR A 98 5.16 -19.52 0.32
C THR A 98 4.00 -19.29 -0.64
N GLY A 99 3.69 -20.24 -1.52
CA GLY A 99 2.74 -20.08 -2.61
C GLY A 99 3.24 -19.24 -3.79
N VAL A 100 4.45 -18.66 -3.71
CA VAL A 100 5.07 -17.92 -4.80
C VAL A 100 5.46 -18.88 -5.94
N ARG A 101 5.32 -18.44 -7.19
CA ARG A 101 5.63 -19.29 -8.35
C ARG A 101 7.11 -19.71 -8.32
N LYS A 102 7.35 -21.01 -8.35
CA LYS A 102 8.70 -21.61 -8.43
C LYS A 102 9.62 -20.96 -9.47
N ASN A 103 9.10 -20.61 -10.64
CA ASN A 103 9.90 -19.99 -11.69
C ASN A 103 10.45 -18.62 -11.28
N LEU A 104 9.70 -17.83 -10.53
CA LEU A 104 10.14 -16.53 -10.02
C LEU A 104 11.22 -16.71 -8.95
N LEU A 105 10.98 -17.60 -7.98
CA LEU A 105 11.95 -17.96 -6.94
C LEU A 105 13.26 -18.51 -7.55
N TYR A 106 13.16 -19.31 -8.60
CA TYR A 106 14.32 -19.83 -9.32
C TYR A 106 15.15 -18.72 -9.98
N GLN A 107 14.50 -17.75 -10.65
CA GLN A 107 15.22 -16.63 -11.27
C GLN A 107 15.92 -15.77 -10.23
N VAL A 108 15.23 -15.46 -9.13
CA VAL A 108 15.82 -14.69 -8.03
C VAL A 108 17.02 -15.42 -7.41
N ALA A 109 16.93 -16.73 -7.19
CA ALA A 109 18.06 -17.51 -6.71
C ALA A 109 19.22 -17.54 -7.72
N LEU A 110 18.93 -17.59 -9.02
CA LEU A 110 19.92 -17.61 -10.09
C LEU A 110 20.66 -16.27 -10.20
N GLU A 111 19.94 -15.15 -10.06
CA GLU A 111 20.52 -13.80 -10.03
C GLU A 111 21.46 -13.63 -8.84
N LYS A 112 21.09 -14.16 -7.66
CA LYS A 112 21.94 -14.15 -6.46
C LYS A 112 23.25 -14.94 -6.62
N GLN A 113 23.28 -16.00 -7.42
CA GLN A 113 24.49 -16.79 -7.67
C GLN A 113 25.44 -16.17 -8.70
N LYS A 114 24.98 -15.16 -9.45
CA LYS A 114 25.78 -14.47 -10.46
C LYS A 114 26.46 -13.20 -9.96
N GLY A 115 26.09 -12.71 -8.77
CA GLY A 115 26.77 -11.64 -8.04
C GLY A 115 27.68 -12.19 -6.96
#